data_AF-A0A3D4URF2-F1
#
_entry.id   AF-A0A3D4URF2-F1
#
_cell.length_a   1.000
_cell.length_b   1.000
_cell.length_c   1.000
_cell.angle_alpha   90.00
_cell.angle_beta   90.00
_cell.angle_gamma   90.00
#
_symmetry.space_group_name_H-M   'P 1'
#
loop_
_entity.id
_entity.type
_entity.pdbx_description
1 polymer ?
#
loop_
_entity_poly.entity_id
_entity_poly.type
_entity_poly.pdbx_seq_one_letter_code
_entity_poly.pdbx_strand_id
1 'polypeptide(L)'
;RFLPAPDKEDLPWAKLYSHAFQGKGGWFIENSRTTLGENDPVSEANNELWNSGIESDKDIARQRKRKMQYISNILVISDPATPENEGKVFL
;
A
#
# COMPACT_ATOMS: atom_id res chain seq x y z
N ARG A 1 14.68 14.67 2.34
CA ARG A 1 15.80 13.87 1.76
C ARG A 1 15.60 12.42 2.16
N PHE A 2 15.56 11.48 1.21
CA PHE A 2 15.52 10.04 1.54
C PHE A 2 16.82 9.61 2.22
N LEU A 3 16.70 8.77 3.23
CA LEU A 3 17.83 8.18 3.96
C LEU A 3 18.26 6.85 3.32
N PRO A 4 19.52 6.42 3.52
CA PRO A 4 19.97 5.10 3.10
C PRO A 4 19.30 3.99 3.90
N ALA A 5 19.55 2.73 3.50
CA ALA A 5 19.06 1.57 4.23
C ALA A 5 19.57 1.60 5.68
N PRO A 6 18.71 1.32 6.67
CA PRO A 6 19.13 1.22 8.07
C PRO A 6 19.98 -0.04 8.27
N ASP A 7 20.65 -0.11 9.43
CA ASP A 7 21.47 -1.27 9.77
C ASP A 7 20.64 -2.57 9.68
N LYS A 8 21.21 -3.57 8.99
CA LYS A 8 20.63 -4.91 8.75
C LYS A 8 19.49 -4.98 7.73
N GLU A 9 19.21 -3.90 7.00
CA GLU A 9 18.30 -3.92 5.85
C GLU A 9 19.06 -3.65 4.56
N ASP A 10 18.68 -4.33 3.48
CA ASP A 10 19.31 -4.17 2.16
C ASP A 10 18.74 -2.99 1.36
N LEU A 11 17.54 -2.53 1.70
CA LEU A 11 16.78 -1.52 0.95
C LEU A 11 16.45 -0.32 1.83
N PRO A 12 16.47 0.91 1.29
CA PRO A 12 16.09 2.13 2.02
C PRO A 12 14.57 2.34 2.13
N TRP A 13 13.77 1.34 1.77
CA TRP A 13 12.32 1.42 1.75
C TRP A 13 11.67 0.05 1.96
N ALA A 14 10.45 0.08 2.49
CA ALA A 14 9.54 -1.06 2.51
C ALA A 14 8.47 -0.89 1.42
N LYS A 15 8.17 -1.98 0.72
CA LYS A 15 7.08 -2.04 -0.26
C LYS A 15 5.90 -2.78 0.35
N LEU A 16 4.72 -2.18 0.30
CA LEU A 16 3.49 -2.70 0.87
C LEU A 16 2.38 -2.74 -0.17
N TYR A 17 1.61 -3.83 -0.20
CA TYR A 17 0.34 -3.88 -0.89
C TYR A 17 -0.81 -3.85 0.12
N SER A 18 -1.85 -3.06 -0.16
CA SER A 18 -3.03 -2.93 0.71
C SER A 18 -4.33 -2.86 -0.11
N HIS A 19 -5.45 -3.20 0.51
CA HIS A 19 -6.79 -3.03 -0.03
C HIS A 19 -7.50 -1.92 0.74
N ALA A 20 -8.26 -1.09 0.04
CA ALA A 20 -9.08 -0.05 0.66
C ALA A 20 -10.32 0.20 -0.20
N PHE A 21 -11.44 -0.44 0.17
CA PHE A 21 -12.71 -0.34 -0.54
C PHE A 21 -13.90 -0.45 0.42
N GLN A 22 -15.06 0.06 0.00
CA GLN A 22 -16.30 -0.03 0.79
C GLN A 22 -17.17 -1.15 0.24
N GLY A 23 -17.59 -2.06 1.12
CA GLY A 23 -18.54 -3.14 0.84
C GLY A 23 -19.84 -2.97 1.63
N LYS A 24 -20.70 -3.99 1.58
CA LYS A 24 -21.98 -3.99 2.31
C LYS A 24 -21.82 -3.85 3.83
N GLY A 25 -20.71 -4.32 4.38
CA GLY A 25 -20.37 -4.24 5.81
C GLY A 25 -19.57 -3.00 6.22
N GLY A 26 -19.39 -2.02 5.32
CA GLY A 26 -18.54 -0.86 5.56
C GLY A 26 -17.17 -0.96 4.89
N TRP A 27 -16.19 -0.27 5.45
CA TRP A 27 -14.83 -0.19 4.89
C TRP A 27 -14.03 -1.46 5.18
N PHE A 28 -13.36 -1.97 4.15
CA PHE A 28 -12.29 -2.95 4.26
C PHE A 28 -10.98 -2.23 3.95
N ILE A 29 -10.13 -2.03 4.96
CA ILE A 29 -8.84 -1.37 4.85
C ILE A 29 -7.80 -2.27 5.51
N GLU A 30 -7.12 -3.09 4.71
CA GLU A 30 -6.24 -4.14 5.21
C GLU A 30 -5.01 -4.33 4.32
N ASN A 31 -3.94 -4.83 4.91
CA ASN A 31 -2.73 -5.20 4.18
C ASN A 31 -2.95 -6.49 3.38
N SER A 32 -2.36 -6.55 2.20
CA SER A 32 -2.38 -7.74 1.35
C SER A 32 -1.21 -8.65 1.66
N ARG A 33 -1.50 -9.94 1.80
CA ARG A 33 -0.48 -11.00 2.00
C ARG A 33 0.47 -11.14 0.82
N THR A 34 0.06 -10.66 -0.36
CA THR A 34 0.93 -10.61 -1.54
C THR A 34 2.17 -9.74 -1.35
N THR A 35 2.19 -8.87 -0.33
CA THR A 35 3.41 -8.18 0.13
C THR A 35 4.51 -9.17 0.48
N LEU A 36 4.16 -10.31 1.07
CA LEU A 36 5.06 -11.40 1.44
C LEU A 36 5.20 -12.45 0.33
N GLY A 37 4.62 -12.22 -0.85
CA GLY A 37 4.60 -13.19 -1.96
C GLY A 37 3.60 -14.33 -1.77
N GLU A 38 2.69 -14.22 -0.80
CA GLU A 38 1.70 -15.26 -0.50
C GLU A 38 0.35 -15.01 -1.17
N ASN A 39 -0.52 -16.02 -1.11
CA ASN A 39 -1.89 -15.92 -1.57
C ASN A 39 -2.71 -14.96 -0.68
N ASP A 40 -3.59 -14.21 -1.34
CA ASP A 40 -4.40 -13.19 -0.71
C ASP A 40 -5.88 -13.40 -1.09
N PRO A 41 -6.79 -13.57 -0.12
CA PRO A 41 -8.18 -13.91 -0.39
C PRO A 41 -8.92 -12.88 -1.25
N VAL A 42 -8.60 -11.58 -1.10
CA VAL A 42 -9.24 -10.53 -1.91
C VAL A 42 -8.74 -10.63 -3.36
N SER A 43 -7.46 -10.90 -3.55
CA SER A 43 -6.85 -11.08 -4.86
C SER A 43 -7.38 -12.34 -5.57
N GLU A 44 -7.56 -13.45 -4.86
CA GLU A 44 -8.18 -14.67 -5.38
C GLU A 44 -9.64 -14.42 -5.80
N ALA A 45 -10.44 -13.82 -4.92
CA ALA A 45 -11.82 -13.45 -5.24
C ALA A 45 -11.92 -12.46 -6.42
N ASN A 46 -10.99 -11.49 -6.52
CA ASN A 46 -10.95 -10.56 -7.63
C ASN A 46 -10.58 -11.24 -8.95
N ASN A 47 -9.75 -12.30 -8.93
CA ASN A 47 -9.44 -13.07 -10.14
C ASN A 47 -10.67 -13.81 -10.66
N GLU A 48 -11.50 -14.38 -9.77
CA GLU A 48 -12.77 -15.02 -10.17
C GLU A 48 -13.71 -13.99 -10.83
N LEU A 49 -13.89 -12.83 -10.20
CA LEU A 49 -14.71 -11.72 -10.73
C LEU A 49 -14.18 -11.21 -12.07
N TRP A 50 -12.86 -11.08 -12.22
CA TRP A 50 -12.25 -10.58 -13.45
C TRP A 50 -12.47 -11.54 -14.62
N ASN A 51 -12.38 -12.85 -14.35
CA ASN A 51 -12.49 -13.91 -15.33
C ASN A 51 -13.93 -14.36 -15.61
N SER A 52 -14.93 -13.84 -14.89
CA SER A 52 -16.35 -14.16 -15.15
C SER A 52 -16.82 -13.68 -16.53
N GLY A 53 -16.12 -12.73 -17.13
CA GLY A 53 -16.47 -12.12 -18.41
C GLY A 53 -17.58 -11.05 -18.30
N ILE A 54 -18.15 -10.85 -17.12
CA ILE A 54 -19.21 -9.87 -16.85
C ILE A 54 -18.58 -8.53 -16.46
N GLU A 55 -18.98 -7.44 -17.11
CA GLU A 55 -18.37 -6.12 -16.85
C GLU A 55 -18.63 -5.60 -15.43
N SER A 56 -19.82 -5.87 -14.87
CA SER A 56 -20.15 -5.49 -13.49
C SER A 56 -19.25 -6.19 -12.45
N ASP A 57 -18.81 -7.42 -12.72
CA ASP A 57 -17.90 -8.14 -11.82
C ASP A 57 -16.49 -7.56 -11.91
N LYS A 58 -16.05 -7.21 -13.13
CA LYS A 58 -14.78 -6.52 -13.34
C LYS A 58 -14.75 -5.17 -12.62
N ASP A 59 -15.86 -4.45 -12.59
CA ASP A 59 -15.97 -3.20 -11.83
C ASP A 59 -15.77 -3.42 -10.33
N ILE A 60 -16.33 -4.50 -9.78
CA ILE A 60 -16.09 -4.88 -8.39
C ILE A 60 -14.60 -5.19 -8.17
N ALA A 61 -13.97 -5.99 -9.03
CA ALA A 61 -12.55 -6.32 -8.92
C ALA A 61 -11.66 -5.06 -9.02
N ARG A 62 -12.00 -4.10 -9.90
CA ARG A 62 -11.29 -2.81 -10.02
C ARG A 62 -11.41 -1.97 -8.76
N GLN A 63 -12.58 -1.92 -8.13
CA GLN A 63 -12.79 -1.19 -6.88
C GLN A 63 -11.99 -1.81 -5.73
N ARG A 64 -11.87 -3.15 -5.72
CA ARG A 64 -11.16 -3.92 -4.68
C ARG A 64 -9.67 -4.10 -4.94
N LYS A 65 -9.13 -3.60 -6.05
CA LYS A 65 -7.74 -3.82 -6.46
C LYS A 65 -6.76 -3.38 -5.35
N ARG A 66 -5.68 -4.13 -5.18
CA ARG A 66 -4.61 -3.75 -4.26
C ARG A 66 -3.93 -2.46 -4.72
N LYS A 67 -3.51 -1.63 -3.77
CA LYS A 67 -2.71 -0.43 -3.94
C LYS A 67 -1.28 -0.74 -3.51
N MET A 68 -0.31 -0.27 -4.27
CA MET A 68 1.11 -0.42 -3.95
C MET A 68 1.60 0.86 -3.30
N GLN A 69 2.31 0.73 -2.19
CA GLN A 69 2.86 1.83 -1.41
C GLN A 69 4.33 1.56 -1.13
N TYR A 70 5.13 2.64 -1.08
CA TYR A 70 6.50 2.61 -0.60
C TYR A 70 6.61 3.49 0.63
N ILE A 71 7.32 3.01 1.64
CA ILE A 71 7.53 3.69 2.92
C ILE A 71 9.05 3.80 3.10
N SER A 72 9.56 4.98 3.42
CA SER A 72 11.01 5.23 3.49
C SER A 72 11.32 6.30 4.53
N ASN A 73 12.42 6.12 5.26
CA ASN A 73 12.87 7.11 6.22
C ASN A 73 13.36 8.37 5.49
N ILE A 74 12.95 9.54 5.98
CA ILE A 74 13.36 10.84 5.45
C ILE A 74 14.00 11.72 6.51
N LEU A 75 14.97 12.54 6.11
CA LEU A 75 15.39 13.73 6.84
C LEU A 75 14.72 14.96 6.22
N VAL A 76 13.97 15.72 7.01
CA VAL A 76 13.33 16.96 6.56
C VAL A 76 14.40 18.03 6.44
N ILE A 77 14.62 18.54 5.23
CA ILE A 77 15.61 19.61 4.97
C ILE A 77 14.97 20.98 5.13
N SER A 78 13.76 21.14 4.60
CA SER A 78 12.96 22.33 4.82
C SER A 78 11.47 21.97 4.85
N ASP A 79 10.76 22.57 5.79
CA ASP A 79 9.31 22.47 5.95
C ASP A 79 8.77 23.83 6.41
N PRO A 80 8.49 24.77 5.49
CA PRO A 80 8.03 26.11 5.85
C PRO A 80 6.68 26.12 6.59
N ALA A 81 5.86 25.08 6.43
CA ALA A 81 4.55 24.98 7.08
C ALA A 81 4.69 24.54 8.54
N THR A 82 5.74 23.79 8.86
CA THR A 82 6.03 23.29 10.22
C THR A 82 7.55 23.27 10.44
N PRO A 83 8.19 24.45 10.62
CA PRO A 83 9.65 24.58 10.64
C PRO A 83 10.36 23.76 11.72
N GLU A 84 9.65 23.39 12.79
CA GLU A 84 10.17 22.50 13.83
C GLU A 84 10.46 21.08 13.35
N ASN A 85 9.98 20.69 12.16
CA ASN A 85 10.32 19.40 11.55
C ASN A 85 11.72 19.40 10.93
N GLU A 86 12.28 20.57 10.59
CA GLU A 86 13.57 20.68 9.92
C GLU A 86 14.70 20.05 10.75
N GLY A 87 15.53 19.23 10.11
CA GLY A 87 16.61 18.48 10.74
C GLY A 87 16.17 17.19 11.46
N LYS A 88 14.87 16.88 11.52
CA LYS A 88 14.35 15.64 12.12
C LYS A 88 14.12 14.53 11.09
N VAL A 89 14.16 13.29 11.58
CA VAL A 89 13.91 12.08 10.81
C VAL A 89 12.47 11.59 11.03
N PHE A 90 11.78 11.22 9.94
CA PHE A 90 10.40 10.70 9.94
C PHE A 90 10.25 9.49 9.01
N LEU A 91 9.12 8.78 9.15
CA LEU A 91 8.68 7.67 8.30
C LEU A 91 7.48 8.09 7.43
#